data_AF-A0A016VVI0-F1
#
_entry.id   AF-A0A016VVI0-F1
#
_cell.length_a   1.000
_cell.length_b   1.000
_cell.length_c   1.000
_cell.angle_alpha   90.00
_cell.angle_beta   90.00
_cell.angle_gamma   90.00
#
_symmetry.space_group_name_H-M   'P 1'
#
loop_
_entity.id
_entity.type
_entity.pdbx_description
1 polymer ?
#
loop_
_entity_poly.entity_id
_entity_poly.type
_entity_poly.pdbx_seq_one_letter_code
_entity_poly.pdbx_strand_id
1 'polypeptide(L)'
;MAKLYFIALAITCLLPALCDGKPIVLVSPLCPNGNLDKDTIDNSVLKVVNKYREDLINGTQKNGALNQMLPPPKGMTQLEWGCELEQKAMTTLNGMCPTDEPADPDGLATLFSVGYDDFPPPTPDTPPAQLLSTSINTLLGNIEFNPLNVVSQGTVSKTVTFTGPDSLKDYAEFMRPQTTQIGCAINKCGAPDYPFTIYCIGNTKTIQVGETVYEGLTDPIKSCADVTCPTGTVCNETTYICVNTTSAATTTPMLTTMSTATSTSPTSSSPTTSSPTAAPTTTMPTSPQAEFPGGGAGGGMCSSVYNYADRMTDTLRNEYVRLHNFRRGLLATGQIPRKDGKYLPKAANMWKMSYDCTLEEGAVKHASTCPSALSEPSSRQGIGENLKTFPATRFDFNTAAKKSVTEWWKPIRDVNYFENVVVFRPFHDGAPISSFTQVGDLLVKTSIYKQ
;
A
#
# COMPACT_ATOMS: atom_id res chain seq x y z
N MET A 1 5.47 11.51 -71.47
CA MET A 1 5.24 12.44 -70.35
C MET A 1 3.78 12.36 -69.95
N ALA A 2 3.46 11.63 -68.88
CA ALA A 2 2.08 11.45 -68.39
C ALA A 2 1.76 12.56 -67.37
N LYS A 3 0.66 13.29 -67.58
CA LYS A 3 0.15 14.32 -66.66
C LYS A 3 -0.81 13.68 -65.66
N LEU A 4 -0.53 13.80 -64.37
CA LEU A 4 -1.44 13.47 -63.28
C LEU A 4 -2.26 14.72 -62.90
N TYR A 5 -3.59 14.59 -62.92
CA TYR A 5 -4.52 15.58 -62.37
C TYR A 5 -4.98 15.11 -60.99
N PHE A 6 -4.84 15.96 -59.97
CA PHE A 6 -5.45 15.76 -58.66
C PHE A 6 -6.79 16.50 -58.61
N ILE A 7 -7.87 15.76 -58.38
CA ILE A 7 -9.19 16.31 -58.05
C ILE A 7 -9.19 16.51 -56.52
N ALA A 8 -9.15 17.76 -56.07
CA ALA A 8 -9.35 18.11 -54.68
C ALA A 8 -10.84 18.00 -54.34
N LEU A 9 -11.20 17.01 -53.52
CA LEU A 9 -12.52 16.93 -52.91
C LEU A 9 -12.56 17.87 -51.69
N ALA A 10 -13.20 19.03 -51.84
CA ALA A 10 -13.52 19.91 -50.72
C ALA A 10 -14.70 19.32 -49.94
N ILE A 11 -14.42 18.67 -48.81
CA ILE A 11 -15.44 18.34 -47.81
C ILE A 11 -15.73 19.64 -47.04
N THR A 12 -16.78 20.34 -47.43
CA THR A 12 -17.33 21.47 -46.68
C THR A 12 -17.96 20.94 -45.39
N CYS A 13 -17.21 21.00 -44.29
CA CYS A 13 -17.73 20.76 -42.95
C CYS A 13 -18.56 22.00 -42.53
N LEU A 14 -19.88 21.87 -42.57
CA LEU A 14 -20.86 22.86 -42.11
C LEU A 14 -20.93 22.83 -40.56
N LEU A 15 -20.01 23.54 -39.89
CA LEU A 15 -20.19 23.94 -38.48
C LEU A 15 -19.55 25.32 -38.24
N PRO A 16 -20.23 26.43 -38.56
CA PRO A 16 -19.81 27.76 -38.12
C PRO A 16 -20.33 27.99 -36.69
N ALA A 17 -19.72 27.32 -35.70
CA ALA A 17 -20.00 27.58 -34.27
C ALA A 17 -18.81 27.22 -33.35
N LEU A 18 -17.59 27.23 -33.87
CA LEU A 18 -16.36 26.86 -33.15
C LEU A 18 -15.36 28.04 -33.04
N CYS A 19 -15.87 29.27 -32.89
CA CYS A 19 -15.03 30.46 -32.69
C CYS A 19 -15.14 31.09 -31.30
N ASP A 20 -15.80 30.43 -30.34
CA ASP A 20 -15.61 30.74 -28.91
C ASP A 20 -14.85 29.57 -28.29
N GLY A 21 -13.57 29.77 -28.00
CA GLY A 21 -12.63 28.78 -27.48
C GLY A 21 -12.94 28.28 -26.07
N LYS A 22 -14.16 27.80 -25.81
CA LYS A 22 -14.46 27.00 -24.62
C LYS A 22 -14.00 25.56 -24.89
N PRO A 23 -13.12 24.99 -24.05
CA PRO A 23 -12.73 23.60 -24.18
C PRO A 23 -13.97 22.70 -24.07
N ILE A 24 -14.01 21.63 -24.86
CA ILE A 24 -15.02 20.58 -24.74
C ILE A 24 -14.81 19.92 -23.37
N VAL A 25 -15.66 20.25 -22.40
CA VAL A 25 -15.71 19.55 -21.11
C VAL A 25 -16.38 18.20 -21.37
N LEU A 26 -15.59 17.15 -21.61
CA LEU A 26 -16.13 15.80 -21.88
C LEU A 26 -16.77 15.17 -20.62
N VAL A 27 -16.32 15.57 -19.42
CA VAL A 27 -16.91 15.18 -18.14
C VAL A 27 -16.74 16.33 -17.15
N SER A 28 -17.82 16.78 -16.52
CA SER A 28 -17.78 17.85 -15.52
C SER A 28 -17.44 17.29 -14.13
N PRO A 29 -16.63 18.01 -13.32
CA PRO A 29 -16.43 17.66 -11.92
C PRO A 29 -17.75 17.58 -11.14
N LEU A 30 -17.84 16.70 -10.15
CA LEU A 30 -19.02 16.59 -9.28
C LEU A 30 -19.19 17.84 -8.42
N CYS A 31 -18.09 18.32 -7.85
CA CYS A 31 -18.08 19.45 -6.93
C CYS A 31 -17.79 20.77 -7.67
N PRO A 32 -18.41 21.89 -7.23
CA PRO A 32 -18.01 23.21 -7.68
C PRO A 32 -16.51 23.43 -7.40
N ASN A 33 -15.75 23.85 -8.42
CA ASN A 33 -14.28 23.99 -8.36
C ASN A 33 -13.54 22.71 -7.95
N GLY A 34 -14.16 21.53 -8.10
CA GLY A 34 -13.51 20.24 -7.96
C GLY A 34 -12.77 19.82 -9.23
N ASN A 35 -12.01 18.74 -9.13
CA ASN A 35 -11.24 18.17 -10.23
C ASN A 35 -11.67 16.74 -10.59
N LEU A 36 -12.50 16.11 -9.76
CA LEU A 36 -12.94 14.72 -9.97
C LEU A 36 -14.42 14.66 -10.37
N ASP A 37 -14.70 13.87 -11.39
CA ASP A 37 -16.06 13.57 -11.80
C ASP A 37 -16.70 12.52 -10.89
N LYS A 38 -18.03 12.41 -10.96
CA LYS A 38 -18.82 11.51 -10.11
C LYS A 38 -18.43 10.04 -10.26
N ASP A 39 -18.15 9.57 -11.48
CA ASP A 39 -17.82 8.16 -11.72
C ASP A 39 -16.47 7.82 -11.09
N THR A 40 -15.47 8.70 -11.27
CA THR A 40 -14.18 8.57 -10.61
C THR A 40 -14.34 8.54 -9.09
N ILE A 41 -15.11 9.45 -8.51
CA ILE A 41 -15.36 9.53 -7.06
C ILE A 41 -16.00 8.24 -6.54
N ASP A 42 -17.13 7.85 -7.13
CA ASP A 42 -17.94 6.73 -6.66
C ASP A 42 -17.18 5.41 -6.81
N ASN A 43 -16.62 5.15 -7.99
CA ASN A 43 -16.05 3.85 -8.33
C ASN A 43 -14.59 3.69 -7.92
N SER A 44 -13.82 4.77 -7.81
CA SER A 44 -12.37 4.70 -7.56
C SER A 44 -11.98 5.09 -6.13
N VAL A 45 -12.82 5.84 -5.43
CA VAL A 45 -12.56 6.22 -4.03
C VAL A 45 -13.59 5.60 -3.11
N LEU A 46 -14.85 6.04 -3.19
CA LEU A 46 -15.88 5.65 -2.23
C LEU A 46 -16.13 4.15 -2.22
N LYS A 47 -16.24 3.52 -3.40
CA LYS A 47 -16.42 2.07 -3.53
C LYS A 47 -15.27 1.29 -2.91
N VAL A 48 -14.04 1.76 -3.08
CA VAL A 48 -12.85 1.07 -2.52
C VAL A 48 -12.87 1.16 -1.00
N VAL A 49 -13.00 2.37 -0.43
CA VAL A 49 -12.96 2.54 1.03
C VAL A 49 -14.17 1.88 1.70
N ASN A 50 -15.38 2.05 1.15
CA ASN A 50 -16.58 1.44 1.70
C ASN A 50 -16.57 -0.09 1.57
N LYS A 51 -15.90 -0.66 0.56
CA LYS A 51 -15.70 -2.12 0.50
C LYS A 51 -14.95 -2.65 1.73
N TYR A 52 -13.89 -1.98 2.19
CA TYR A 52 -13.18 -2.38 3.42
C TYR A 52 -14.08 -2.25 4.66
N ARG A 53 -14.95 -1.23 4.70
CA ARG A 53 -15.95 -1.05 5.78
C ARG A 53 -17.02 -2.15 5.77
N GLU A 54 -17.45 -2.60 4.59
CA GLU A 54 -18.35 -3.74 4.42
C GLU A 54 -17.67 -5.08 4.76
N ASP A 55 -16.41 -5.27 4.38
CA ASP A 55 -15.64 -6.47 4.74
C ASP A 55 -15.47 -6.60 6.27
N LEU A 56 -15.36 -5.47 6.98
CA LEU A 56 -15.41 -5.42 8.45
C LEU A 56 -16.77 -5.88 8.98
N ILE A 57 -17.86 -5.33 8.47
CA ILE A 57 -19.23 -5.71 8.84
C ILE A 57 -19.48 -7.21 8.63
N ASN A 58 -19.02 -7.74 7.50
CA ASN A 58 -19.16 -9.15 7.14
C ASN A 58 -18.22 -10.08 7.92
N GLY A 59 -17.28 -9.54 8.72
CA GLY A 59 -16.28 -10.32 9.45
C GLY A 59 -15.27 -11.04 8.54
N THR A 60 -15.10 -10.56 7.30
CA THR A 60 -14.19 -11.15 6.29
C THR A 60 -12.86 -10.41 6.21
N GLN A 61 -12.76 -9.24 6.85
CA GLN A 61 -11.56 -8.44 6.88
C GLN A 61 -10.45 -9.11 7.71
N LYS A 62 -9.33 -9.42 7.07
CA LYS A 62 -8.14 -9.94 7.76
C LYS A 62 -7.51 -8.87 8.66
N ASN A 63 -6.89 -9.32 9.74
CA ASN A 63 -6.09 -8.56 10.68
C ASN A 63 -4.64 -9.08 10.68
N GLY A 64 -3.82 -8.64 9.74
CA GLY A 64 -2.51 -9.20 9.49
C GLY A 64 -2.56 -10.59 8.83
N ALA A 65 -1.41 -11.24 8.74
CA ALA A 65 -1.21 -12.43 7.91
C ALA A 65 -1.68 -13.77 8.54
N LEU A 66 -2.10 -13.78 9.81
CA LEU A 66 -2.33 -15.02 10.58
C LEU A 66 -3.75 -15.60 10.45
N ASN A 67 -4.46 -15.38 9.34
CA ASN A 67 -5.88 -15.75 9.17
C ASN A 67 -6.79 -15.26 10.32
N GLN A 68 -6.34 -14.28 11.10
CA GLN A 68 -7.14 -13.62 12.11
C GLN A 68 -8.03 -12.62 11.38
N MET A 69 -9.31 -12.58 11.74
CA MET A 69 -10.25 -11.59 11.23
C MET A 69 -10.43 -10.49 12.25
N LEU A 70 -10.57 -9.27 11.76
CA LEU A 70 -11.04 -8.15 12.55
C LEU A 70 -12.49 -8.41 12.99
N PRO A 71 -12.86 -8.06 14.23
CA PRO A 71 -14.23 -8.24 14.69
C PRO A 71 -15.19 -7.30 13.95
N PRO A 72 -16.45 -7.70 13.72
CA PRO A 72 -17.46 -6.82 13.14
C PRO A 72 -17.67 -5.56 14.00
N PRO A 73 -17.77 -4.36 13.43
CA PRO A 73 -17.99 -3.12 14.17
C PRO A 73 -19.39 -3.05 14.76
N LYS A 74 -19.54 -2.44 15.95
CA LYS A 74 -20.85 -2.19 16.57
C LYS A 74 -21.78 -1.35 15.70
N GLY A 75 -21.22 -0.43 14.91
CA GLY A 75 -21.97 0.41 13.98
C GLY A 75 -21.01 1.18 13.08
N MET A 76 -20.84 0.72 11.85
CA MET A 76 -19.95 1.33 10.88
C MET A 76 -20.73 2.22 9.92
N THR A 77 -20.34 3.48 9.80
CA THR A 77 -20.97 4.42 8.87
C THR A 77 -20.49 4.24 7.45
N GLN A 78 -21.34 4.55 6.48
CA GLN A 78 -20.93 4.68 5.08
C GLN A 78 -20.16 5.99 4.90
N LEU A 79 -18.99 5.91 4.25
CA LEU A 79 -18.18 7.05 3.89
C LEU A 79 -18.76 7.74 2.65
N GLU A 80 -18.93 9.06 2.70
CA GLU A 80 -19.46 9.88 1.62
C GLU A 80 -18.39 10.86 1.08
N TRP A 81 -18.63 11.43 -0.11
CA TRP A 81 -17.73 12.44 -0.67
C TRP A 81 -17.96 13.82 -0.03
N GLY A 82 -16.89 14.47 0.40
CA GLY A 82 -16.92 15.84 0.92
C GLY A 82 -16.31 16.83 -0.06
N CYS A 83 -17.13 17.65 -0.73
CA CYS A 83 -16.63 18.67 -1.67
C CYS A 83 -15.67 19.68 -1.02
N GLU A 84 -15.91 20.07 0.23
CA GLU A 84 -15.01 20.97 0.97
C GLU A 84 -13.66 20.29 1.25
N LEU A 85 -13.67 18.98 1.54
CA LEU A 85 -12.45 18.20 1.74
C LEU A 85 -11.67 18.01 0.42
N GLU A 86 -12.37 17.84 -0.71
CA GLU A 86 -11.74 17.81 -2.04
C GLU A 86 -11.03 19.14 -2.33
N GLN A 87 -11.72 20.27 -2.13
CA GLN A 87 -11.13 21.60 -2.31
C GLN A 87 -9.94 21.83 -1.37
N LYS A 88 -10.03 21.36 -0.12
CA LYS A 88 -8.91 21.42 0.83
C LYS A 88 -7.73 20.57 0.36
N ALA A 89 -7.97 19.36 -0.12
CA ALA A 89 -6.93 18.50 -0.68
C ALA A 89 -6.25 19.15 -1.90
N MET A 90 -7.04 19.75 -2.80
CA MET A 90 -6.53 20.48 -3.96
C MET A 90 -5.68 21.67 -3.55
N THR A 91 -6.14 22.46 -2.59
CA THR A 91 -5.42 23.63 -2.06
C THR A 91 -4.12 23.22 -1.38
N THR A 92 -4.14 22.10 -0.65
CA THR A 92 -2.95 21.56 0.03
C THR A 92 -1.89 21.13 -0.97
N LEU A 93 -2.29 20.44 -2.04
CA LEU A 93 -1.34 20.08 -3.10
C LEU A 93 -0.90 21.29 -3.93
N ASN A 94 -1.76 22.29 -4.13
CA ASN A 94 -1.49 23.52 -4.89
C ASN A 94 -0.86 23.26 -6.28
N GLY A 95 -1.32 22.21 -6.98
CA GLY A 95 -0.75 21.78 -8.27
C GLY A 95 0.66 21.18 -8.19
N MET A 96 1.23 21.03 -7.00
CA MET A 96 2.55 20.43 -6.78
C MET A 96 2.48 18.92 -6.62
N CYS A 97 3.63 18.27 -6.76
CA CYS A 97 3.80 16.84 -6.57
C CYS A 97 4.83 16.57 -5.48
N PRO A 98 4.45 16.79 -4.21
CA PRO A 98 5.35 16.52 -3.11
C PRO A 98 5.65 15.02 -3.04
N THR A 99 6.88 14.71 -2.63
CA THR A 99 7.36 13.34 -2.36
C THR A 99 7.07 12.88 -0.94
N ASP A 100 6.79 13.85 -0.07
CA ASP A 100 6.48 13.67 1.34
C ASP A 100 5.08 14.20 1.63
N GLU A 101 4.44 13.65 2.65
CA GLU A 101 3.09 14.02 3.01
C GLU A 101 3.05 15.52 3.38
N PRO A 102 2.18 16.32 2.74
CA PRO A 102 2.02 17.73 3.10
C PRO A 102 1.59 17.88 4.55
N ALA A 103 2.08 18.94 5.21
CA ALA A 103 1.58 19.28 6.54
C ALA A 103 0.09 19.65 6.48
N ASP A 104 -0.73 18.99 7.28
CA ASP A 104 -2.13 19.40 7.51
C ASP A 104 -2.23 20.23 8.79
N PRO A 105 -2.43 21.57 8.69
CA PRO A 105 -2.53 22.43 9.87
C PRO A 105 -3.73 22.09 10.77
N ASP A 106 -4.76 21.45 10.21
CA ASP A 106 -5.93 21.05 10.98
C ASP A 106 -5.79 19.65 11.60
N GLY A 107 -4.69 18.93 11.31
CA GLY A 107 -4.43 17.60 11.85
C GLY A 107 -5.58 16.62 11.63
N LEU A 108 -6.18 16.63 10.44
CA LEU A 108 -7.22 15.70 10.02
C LEU A 108 -6.62 14.37 9.56
N ALA A 109 -7.48 13.38 9.43
CA ALA A 109 -7.16 12.11 8.80
C ALA A 109 -6.76 12.33 7.35
N THR A 110 -5.73 11.63 6.90
CA THR A 110 -5.14 11.81 5.59
C THR A 110 -4.81 10.47 4.95
N LEU A 111 -4.82 10.46 3.62
CA LEU A 111 -4.26 9.36 2.83
C LEU A 111 -3.39 9.98 1.77
N PHE A 112 -2.10 9.68 1.83
CA PHE A 112 -1.10 10.25 0.94
C PHE A 112 -0.38 9.16 0.17
N SER A 113 -0.41 9.26 -1.16
CA SER A 113 0.30 8.35 -2.05
C SER A 113 1.11 9.14 -3.05
N VAL A 114 2.38 8.79 -3.17
CA VAL A 114 3.20 9.21 -4.30
C VAL A 114 3.25 8.04 -5.26
N GLY A 115 3.00 8.31 -6.52
CA GLY A 115 3.24 7.34 -7.58
C GLY A 115 4.71 7.01 -7.61
N TYR A 116 5.07 5.81 -7.18
CA TYR A 116 6.32 5.20 -7.56
C TYR A 116 6.09 4.48 -8.89
N ASP A 117 7.16 4.02 -9.53
CA ASP A 117 7.13 3.23 -10.77
C ASP A 117 6.53 1.83 -10.47
N ASP A 118 5.29 1.78 -9.95
CA ASP A 118 4.54 0.60 -9.53
C ASP A 118 4.10 -0.21 -10.74
N PHE A 119 3.57 -1.42 -10.50
CA PHE A 119 3.34 -2.40 -11.55
C PHE A 119 1.84 -2.54 -11.86
N PRO A 120 1.40 -2.34 -13.14
CA PRO A 120 2.16 -1.77 -14.25
C PRO A 120 2.43 -0.26 -14.07
N PRO A 121 3.53 0.27 -14.66
CA PRO A 121 3.83 1.69 -14.58
C PRO A 121 2.68 2.53 -15.09
N PRO A 122 2.35 3.63 -14.40
CA PRO A 122 1.53 4.67 -14.98
C PRO A 122 2.19 5.14 -16.28
N THR A 123 1.55 4.92 -17.42
CA THR A 123 1.84 5.70 -18.62
C THR A 123 1.30 7.12 -18.43
N PRO A 124 1.80 8.13 -19.17
CA PRO A 124 1.22 9.48 -19.13
C PRO A 124 -0.31 9.48 -19.31
N ASP A 125 -0.82 8.53 -20.08
CA ASP A 125 -2.24 8.35 -20.41
C ASP A 125 -3.04 7.57 -19.36
N THR A 126 -2.41 7.07 -18.29
CA THR A 126 -3.13 6.29 -17.26
C THR A 126 -4.22 7.16 -16.63
N PRO A 127 -5.50 6.73 -16.60
CA PRO A 127 -6.60 7.54 -16.09
C PRO A 127 -6.46 7.82 -14.58
N PRO A 128 -6.79 9.02 -14.09
CA PRO A 128 -6.80 9.34 -12.66
C PRO A 128 -7.59 8.33 -11.80
N ALA A 129 -8.72 7.84 -12.31
CA ALA A 129 -9.54 6.80 -11.68
C ALA A 129 -8.76 5.52 -11.34
N GLN A 130 -7.92 5.03 -12.26
CA GLN A 130 -7.11 3.84 -12.03
C GLN A 130 -6.02 4.09 -10.96
N LEU A 131 -5.40 5.27 -10.98
CA LEU A 131 -4.36 5.66 -10.03
C LEU A 131 -4.94 5.78 -8.61
N LEU A 132 -6.09 6.43 -8.48
CA LEU A 132 -6.82 6.57 -7.22
C LEU A 132 -7.20 5.22 -6.63
N SER A 133 -7.91 4.40 -7.41
CA SER A 133 -8.38 3.09 -6.94
C SER A 133 -7.22 2.17 -6.51
N THR A 134 -6.16 2.10 -7.31
CA THR A 134 -5.00 1.25 -7.02
C THR A 134 -4.25 1.74 -5.79
N SER A 135 -4.03 3.05 -5.67
CA SER A 135 -3.28 3.64 -4.54
C SER A 135 -4.03 3.49 -3.23
N ILE A 136 -5.33 3.83 -3.21
CA ILE A 136 -6.16 3.72 -2.02
C ILE A 136 -6.29 2.26 -1.59
N ASN A 137 -6.56 1.36 -2.54
CA ASN A 137 -6.64 -0.07 -2.23
C ASN A 137 -5.30 -0.60 -1.67
N THR A 138 -4.18 -0.11 -2.17
CA THR A 138 -2.84 -0.49 -1.68
C THR A 138 -2.61 -0.03 -0.25
N LEU A 139 -2.95 1.23 0.07
CA LEU A 139 -2.76 1.79 1.41
C LEU A 139 -3.69 1.12 2.43
N LEU A 140 -4.96 0.93 2.10
CA LEU A 140 -5.89 0.22 2.97
C LEU A 140 -5.53 -1.27 3.11
N GLY A 141 -5.03 -1.90 2.04
CA GLY A 141 -4.59 -3.30 2.04
C GLY A 141 -3.41 -3.60 2.99
N ASN A 142 -2.74 -2.57 3.53
CA ASN A 142 -1.69 -2.74 4.53
C ASN A 142 -2.17 -3.48 5.78
N ILE A 143 -3.48 -3.48 6.08
CA ILE A 143 -4.07 -4.26 7.18
C ILE A 143 -3.86 -5.77 7.03
N GLU A 144 -3.75 -6.30 5.81
CA GLU A 144 -3.47 -7.73 5.61
C GLU A 144 -2.04 -8.10 6.03
N PHE A 145 -1.15 -7.11 6.16
CA PHE A 145 0.25 -7.32 6.47
C PHE A 145 0.61 -6.92 7.91
N ASN A 146 -0.04 -5.88 8.44
CA ASN A 146 0.19 -5.31 9.76
C ASN A 146 -1.10 -5.39 10.58
N PRO A 147 -1.15 -6.18 11.66
CA PRO A 147 -2.37 -6.32 12.46
C PRO A 147 -2.59 -5.10 13.36
N LEU A 148 -3.85 -4.72 13.55
CA LEU A 148 -4.31 -3.90 14.65
C LEU A 148 -4.42 -4.75 15.93
N ASN A 149 -4.29 -4.10 17.08
CA ASN A 149 -4.48 -4.77 18.36
C ASN A 149 -5.97 -4.89 18.69
N VAL A 150 -6.38 -6.08 19.12
CA VAL A 150 -7.78 -6.41 19.45
C VAL A 150 -7.85 -6.87 20.90
N VAL A 151 -8.55 -6.12 21.75
CA VAL A 151 -8.69 -6.41 23.18
C VAL A 151 -10.14 -6.77 23.49
N SER A 152 -10.37 -7.94 24.10
CA SER A 152 -11.71 -8.31 24.56
C SER A 152 -12.12 -7.48 25.78
N GLN A 153 -13.28 -6.82 25.69
CA GLN A 153 -13.93 -6.13 26.79
C GLN A 153 -15.16 -6.92 27.23
N GLY A 154 -15.00 -7.71 28.29
CA GLY A 154 -16.06 -8.62 28.77
C GLY A 154 -16.36 -9.75 27.78
N THR A 155 -17.62 -10.17 27.70
CA THR A 155 -18.05 -11.31 26.88
C THR A 155 -18.54 -10.92 25.48
N VAL A 156 -18.97 -9.68 25.27
CA VAL A 156 -19.74 -9.27 24.08
C VAL A 156 -19.06 -8.21 23.20
N SER A 157 -17.98 -7.60 23.67
CA SER A 157 -17.31 -6.52 22.93
C SER A 157 -15.81 -6.73 22.80
N LYS A 158 -15.25 -6.21 21.72
CA LYS A 158 -13.82 -6.14 21.46
C LYS A 158 -13.47 -4.73 21.06
N THR A 159 -12.39 -4.18 21.60
CA THR A 159 -11.89 -2.87 21.19
C THR A 159 -10.73 -3.07 20.23
N VAL A 160 -10.81 -2.45 19.05
CA VAL A 160 -9.73 -2.42 18.08
C VAL A 160 -8.96 -1.13 18.25
N THR A 161 -7.67 -1.22 18.51
CA THR A 161 -6.79 -0.07 18.81
C THR A 161 -5.68 0.04 17.79
N PHE A 162 -5.33 1.28 17.44
CA PHE A 162 -4.23 1.56 16.55
C PHE A 162 -2.91 1.43 17.31
N THR A 163 -2.04 0.54 16.85
CA THR A 163 -0.73 0.28 17.48
C THR A 163 0.45 0.73 16.62
N GLY A 164 0.18 1.44 15.53
CA GLY A 164 1.15 1.57 14.44
C GLY A 164 1.34 0.24 13.69
N PRO A 165 2.29 0.18 12.74
CA PRO A 165 3.17 1.28 12.29
C PRO A 165 2.41 2.34 11.46
N ASP A 166 3.09 3.44 11.10
CA ASP A 166 2.52 4.53 10.29
C ASP A 166 1.88 4.05 8.98
N SER A 167 2.39 2.95 8.38
CA SER A 167 1.78 2.38 7.17
C SER A 167 0.37 1.82 7.37
N LEU A 168 -0.06 1.61 8.61
CA LEU A 168 -1.42 1.17 8.96
C LEU A 168 -2.33 2.34 9.30
N LYS A 169 -1.79 3.55 9.36
CA LYS A 169 -2.50 4.77 9.74
C LYS A 169 -3.64 5.07 8.77
N ASP A 170 -3.42 4.99 7.45
CA ASP A 170 -4.47 5.22 6.45
C ASP A 170 -5.67 4.28 6.67
N TYR A 171 -5.40 3.01 6.93
CA TYR A 171 -6.44 2.03 7.22
C TYR A 171 -7.19 2.38 8.51
N ALA A 172 -6.45 2.64 9.60
CA ALA A 172 -7.06 2.96 10.88
C ALA A 172 -7.91 4.23 10.80
N GLU A 173 -7.44 5.29 10.14
CA GLU A 173 -8.15 6.56 10.04
C GLU A 173 -9.48 6.45 9.30
N PHE A 174 -9.48 5.71 8.18
CA PHE A 174 -10.64 5.54 7.31
C PHE A 174 -11.49 4.32 7.65
N MET A 175 -11.17 3.54 8.70
CA MET A 175 -12.06 2.51 9.26
C MET A 175 -12.71 2.94 10.59
N ARG A 176 -12.56 4.20 11.00
CA ARG A 176 -13.32 4.76 12.12
C ARG A 176 -14.76 5.07 11.70
N PRO A 177 -15.77 4.65 12.48
CA PRO A 177 -17.18 5.02 12.25
C PRO A 177 -17.44 6.53 12.26
N GLN A 178 -16.60 7.31 12.94
CA GLN A 178 -16.74 8.77 13.01
C GLN A 178 -16.20 9.46 11.74
N THR A 179 -15.33 8.79 10.97
CA THR A 179 -14.88 9.28 9.66
C THR A 179 -16.01 9.00 8.67
N THR A 180 -16.79 10.03 8.36
CA THR A 180 -18.00 9.94 7.51
C THR A 180 -17.83 10.62 6.16
N GLN A 181 -16.80 11.44 5.97
CA GLN A 181 -16.51 12.08 4.69
C GLN A 181 -15.04 11.95 4.30
N ILE A 182 -14.80 11.86 3.00
CA ILE A 182 -13.48 11.92 2.36
C ILE A 182 -13.54 12.84 1.14
N GLY A 183 -12.47 13.59 0.89
CA GLY A 183 -12.26 14.29 -0.38
C GLY A 183 -10.81 14.14 -0.81
N CYS A 184 -10.58 13.95 -2.10
CA CYS A 184 -9.24 13.68 -2.65
C CYS A 184 -8.89 14.61 -3.79
N ALA A 185 -7.58 14.85 -3.95
CA ALA A 185 -6.98 15.50 -5.09
C ALA A 185 -5.86 14.62 -5.67
N ILE A 186 -5.64 14.75 -6.98
CA ILE A 186 -4.57 14.06 -7.70
C ILE A 186 -3.89 15.03 -8.67
N ASN A 187 -2.56 15.06 -8.65
CA ASN A 187 -1.74 15.77 -9.61
C ASN A 187 -0.91 14.78 -10.44
N LYS A 188 -0.85 14.97 -11.76
CA LYS A 188 0.09 14.29 -12.65
C LYS A 188 1.33 15.16 -12.82
N CYS A 189 2.51 14.56 -12.69
CA CYS A 189 3.73 15.32 -12.39
C CYS A 189 4.79 15.28 -13.50
N GLY A 190 4.60 14.45 -14.54
CA GLY A 190 5.46 14.40 -15.73
C GLY A 190 6.90 13.89 -15.50
N ALA A 191 7.35 13.72 -14.25
CA ALA A 191 8.67 13.22 -13.91
C ALA A 191 8.73 11.67 -14.00
N PRO A 192 9.81 11.08 -14.57
CA PRO A 192 9.93 9.63 -14.75
C PRO A 192 10.01 8.84 -13.43
N ASP A 193 10.42 9.48 -12.34
CA ASP A 193 10.54 8.84 -11.02
C ASP A 193 9.25 8.94 -10.17
N TYR A 194 8.41 9.94 -10.45
CA TYR A 194 7.22 10.28 -9.67
C TYR A 194 6.10 10.76 -10.61
N PRO A 195 5.35 9.85 -11.27
CA PRO A 195 4.38 10.24 -12.28
C PRO A 195 3.14 10.96 -11.73
N PHE A 196 2.78 10.76 -10.46
CA PHE A 196 1.60 11.38 -9.83
C PHE A 196 1.75 11.52 -8.31
N THR A 197 0.93 12.38 -7.71
CA THR A 197 0.70 12.47 -6.27
C THR A 197 -0.80 12.48 -5.99
N ILE A 198 -1.24 11.69 -5.01
CA ILE A 198 -2.61 11.63 -4.50
C ILE A 198 -2.60 12.06 -3.04
N TYR A 199 -3.57 12.90 -2.69
CA TYR A 199 -3.81 13.30 -1.31
C TYR A 199 -5.31 13.32 -1.05
N CYS A 200 -5.75 12.58 -0.03
CA CYS A 200 -7.11 12.60 0.47
C CYS A 200 -7.14 13.08 1.91
N ILE A 201 -8.24 13.72 2.29
CA ILE A 201 -8.48 14.22 3.64
C ILE A 201 -9.85 13.70 4.12
N GLY A 202 -9.91 13.24 5.37
CA GLY A 202 -11.13 12.88 6.07
C GLY A 202 -11.64 13.98 7.01
N ASN A 203 -12.85 13.85 7.52
CA ASN A 203 -13.46 14.83 8.44
C ASN A 203 -13.19 14.58 9.93
N THR A 204 -12.27 13.69 10.27
CA THR A 204 -11.87 13.36 11.66
C THR A 204 -10.43 13.74 11.91
N LYS A 205 -10.02 13.89 13.18
CA LYS A 205 -8.62 14.15 13.54
C LYS A 205 -7.72 12.94 13.25
N THR A 206 -6.47 13.18 12.92
CA THR A 206 -5.48 12.11 12.70
C THR A 206 -5.35 11.19 13.91
N ILE A 207 -5.30 9.87 13.68
CA ILE A 207 -5.28 8.88 14.77
C ILE A 207 -3.90 8.79 15.42
N GLN A 208 -3.87 8.63 16.73
CA GLN A 208 -2.64 8.42 17.52
C GLN A 208 -2.50 6.98 18.01
N VAL A 209 -1.27 6.55 18.26
CA VAL A 209 -0.99 5.21 18.83
C VAL A 209 -1.72 5.07 20.17
N GLY A 210 -2.42 3.95 20.34
CA GLY A 210 -3.25 3.63 21.50
C GLY A 210 -4.71 4.02 21.36
N GLU A 211 -5.08 4.85 20.37
CA GLU A 211 -6.47 5.25 20.16
C GLU A 211 -7.32 4.13 19.56
N THR A 212 -8.62 4.16 19.87
CA THR A 212 -9.60 3.22 19.33
C THR A 212 -9.88 3.53 17.87
N VAL A 213 -9.73 2.53 17.02
CA VAL A 213 -10.20 2.54 15.63
C VAL A 213 -11.71 2.34 15.62
N TYR A 214 -12.20 1.27 16.25
CA TYR A 214 -13.62 1.06 16.45
C TYR A 214 -13.89 0.04 17.57
N GLU A 215 -15.12 0.09 18.09
CA GLU A 215 -15.65 -0.93 18.98
C GLU A 215 -16.30 -2.04 18.15
N GLY A 216 -15.85 -3.27 18.35
CA GLY A 216 -16.32 -4.47 17.67
C GLY A 216 -17.18 -5.37 18.56
N LEU A 217 -17.86 -6.29 17.88
CA LEU A 217 -18.73 -7.33 18.43
C LEU A 217 -17.97 -8.65 18.53
N THR A 218 -18.37 -9.51 19.48
CA THR A 218 -17.87 -10.89 19.54
C THR A 218 -18.50 -11.76 18.47
N ASP A 219 -19.80 -11.58 18.23
CA ASP A 219 -20.60 -12.39 17.31
C ASP A 219 -20.78 -11.70 15.94
N PRO A 220 -21.01 -12.48 14.86
CA PRO A 220 -21.36 -11.93 13.56
C PRO A 220 -22.69 -11.15 13.59
N ILE A 221 -22.76 -10.08 12.79
CA ILE A 221 -24.00 -9.31 12.57
C ILE A 221 -24.96 -10.15 11.72
N LYS A 222 -26.19 -10.33 12.20
CA LYS A 222 -27.25 -11.09 11.52
C LYS A 222 -28.40 -10.22 11.07
N SER A 223 -28.59 -9.08 11.72
CA SER A 223 -29.64 -8.12 11.40
C SER A 223 -29.29 -6.73 11.92
N CYS A 224 -30.04 -5.70 11.51
CA CYS A 224 -29.91 -4.36 12.05
C CYS A 224 -30.18 -4.25 13.57
N ALA A 225 -30.78 -5.27 14.21
CA ALA A 225 -30.91 -5.32 15.66
C ALA A 225 -29.57 -5.50 16.39
N ASP A 226 -28.56 -6.05 15.71
CA ASP A 226 -27.20 -6.22 16.25
C ASP A 226 -26.34 -4.95 16.08
N VAL A 227 -26.83 -3.96 15.31
CA VAL A 227 -26.09 -2.76 14.91
C VAL A 227 -26.56 -1.55 15.70
N THR A 228 -25.60 -0.83 16.30
CA THR A 228 -25.82 0.45 16.98
C THR A 228 -25.29 1.59 16.13
N CYS A 229 -26.14 2.15 15.26
CA CYS A 229 -25.75 3.25 14.39
C CYS A 229 -25.57 4.58 15.14
N PRO A 230 -24.55 5.40 14.78
CA PRO A 230 -24.39 6.74 15.33
C PRO A 230 -25.60 7.65 15.07
N THR A 231 -25.76 8.67 15.92
CA THR A 231 -26.84 9.66 15.78
C THR A 231 -26.88 10.27 14.37
N GLY A 232 -28.07 10.31 13.77
CA GLY A 232 -28.27 10.85 12.41
C GLY A 232 -28.19 9.81 11.30
N THR A 233 -27.81 8.56 11.62
CA THR A 233 -27.72 7.46 10.65
C THR A 233 -28.70 6.33 10.99
N VAL A 234 -29.03 5.53 9.98
CA VAL A 234 -29.91 4.35 10.08
C VAL A 234 -29.21 3.14 9.48
N CYS A 235 -29.46 1.97 10.06
CA CYS A 235 -28.88 0.72 9.56
C CYS A 235 -29.53 0.32 8.23
N ASN A 236 -28.72 -0.02 7.23
CA ASN A 236 -29.18 -0.60 5.98
C ASN A 236 -29.46 -2.09 6.17
N GLU A 237 -30.69 -2.55 5.94
CA GLU A 237 -31.09 -3.95 6.16
C GLU A 237 -30.40 -4.99 5.25
N THR A 238 -29.70 -4.54 4.20
CA THR A 238 -29.00 -5.44 3.26
C THR A 238 -27.50 -5.53 3.57
N THR A 239 -26.86 -4.40 3.84
CA THR A 239 -25.40 -4.32 4.04
C THR A 239 -25.00 -4.12 5.50
N TYR A 240 -25.96 -3.84 6.38
CA TYR A 240 -25.78 -3.49 7.80
C TYR A 240 -24.88 -2.27 8.08
N ILE A 241 -24.52 -1.52 7.03
CA ILE A 241 -23.81 -0.25 7.15
C ILE A 241 -24.78 0.86 7.57
N CYS A 242 -24.32 1.78 8.40
CA CYS A 242 -25.09 2.92 8.86
C CYS A 242 -25.04 4.03 7.80
N VAL A 243 -26.18 4.35 7.21
CA VAL A 243 -26.33 5.36 6.15
C VAL A 243 -27.06 6.60 6.67
N ASN A 244 -26.82 7.77 6.10
CA ASN A 244 -27.57 8.97 6.44
C ASN A 244 -29.07 8.79 6.12
N THR A 245 -29.93 9.35 6.98
CA THR A 245 -31.40 9.21 6.90
C THR A 245 -32.02 9.67 5.58
N THR A 246 -31.34 10.53 4.81
CA THR A 246 -31.76 10.99 3.48
C THR A 246 -31.44 10.01 2.34
N SER A 247 -30.51 9.07 2.52
CA SER A 247 -30.04 8.15 1.46
C SER A 247 -30.74 6.79 1.46
N ALA A 248 -31.51 6.47 2.50
CA ALA A 248 -32.07 5.12 2.74
C ALA A 248 -33.31 4.74 1.89
N ALA A 249 -33.75 5.59 0.95
CA ALA A 249 -35.07 5.46 0.32
C ALA A 249 -35.15 4.64 -0.98
N THR A 250 -34.12 3.89 -1.41
CA THR A 250 -34.09 3.40 -2.82
C THR A 250 -33.78 1.92 -3.08
N THR A 251 -33.58 1.04 -2.11
CA THR A 251 -33.23 -0.36 -2.47
C THR A 251 -33.99 -1.42 -1.69
N THR A 252 -35.03 -1.94 -2.34
CA THR A 252 -35.70 -3.21 -2.03
C THR A 252 -34.83 -4.37 -2.53
N PRO A 253 -34.46 -5.36 -1.71
CA PRO A 253 -33.64 -6.48 -2.15
C PRO A 253 -34.46 -7.69 -2.63
N MET A 254 -33.98 -8.31 -3.72
CA MET A 254 -34.45 -9.59 -4.26
C MET A 254 -33.59 -10.72 -3.68
N LEU A 255 -34.27 -11.71 -3.10
CA LEU A 255 -33.72 -12.83 -2.34
C LEU A 255 -33.10 -13.90 -3.26
N THR A 256 -31.86 -14.36 -2.98
CA THR A 256 -31.43 -15.71 -3.36
C THR A 256 -30.54 -16.33 -2.28
N THR A 257 -31.09 -17.32 -1.58
CA THR A 257 -30.45 -18.27 -0.65
C THR A 257 -29.43 -19.17 -1.33
N MET A 258 -28.34 -19.58 -0.65
CA MET A 258 -27.88 -20.98 -0.54
C MET A 258 -26.84 -21.19 0.59
N SER A 259 -26.85 -22.42 1.12
CA SER A 259 -26.36 -22.91 2.42
C SER A 259 -24.86 -23.17 2.59
N THR A 260 -24.46 -23.11 3.87
CA THR A 260 -23.26 -23.63 4.55
C THR A 260 -23.12 -25.16 4.56
N ALA A 261 -21.86 -25.63 4.66
CA ALA A 261 -21.50 -26.82 5.45
C ALA A 261 -20.00 -26.80 5.87
N THR A 262 -19.73 -27.46 6.99
CA THR A 262 -18.69 -27.23 8.02
C THR A 262 -17.68 -28.39 8.10
N SER A 263 -16.47 -28.19 8.68
CA SER A 263 -15.64 -29.22 9.39
C SER A 263 -14.31 -28.59 9.89
N THR A 264 -14.10 -28.22 11.18
CA THR A 264 -13.60 -28.93 12.40
C THR A 264 -12.17 -29.55 12.39
N SER A 265 -11.18 -28.81 12.97
CA SER A 265 -10.18 -29.10 14.07
C SER A 265 -9.44 -30.47 14.24
N PRO A 266 -8.37 -30.63 15.10
CA PRO A 266 -7.62 -29.69 15.97
C PRO A 266 -6.05 -29.88 16.15
N THR A 267 -5.40 -28.87 16.76
CA THR A 267 -4.27 -28.76 17.75
C THR A 267 -2.94 -29.59 17.79
N SER A 268 -1.82 -28.87 18.08
CA SER A 268 -0.81 -29.05 19.19
C SER A 268 0.65 -28.82 18.70
N SER A 269 1.70 -28.41 19.43
CA SER A 269 2.01 -27.70 20.69
C SER A 269 3.53 -27.37 20.67
N SER A 270 3.97 -26.33 21.41
CA SER A 270 5.37 -25.84 21.61
C SER A 270 6.26 -26.84 22.38
N PRO A 271 7.61 -26.69 22.56
CA PRO A 271 8.24 -25.61 23.34
C PRO A 271 9.67 -25.12 22.91
N THR A 272 10.19 -24.20 23.73
CA THR A 272 11.33 -23.26 23.73
C THR A 272 12.73 -23.80 24.11
N THR A 273 13.77 -22.96 23.90
CA THR A 273 15.06 -22.71 24.65
C THR A 273 16.26 -22.52 23.68
N SER A 274 17.35 -21.77 23.88
CA SER A 274 17.90 -20.88 24.93
C SER A 274 19.13 -20.11 24.37
N SER A 275 19.49 -19.00 25.01
CA SER A 275 20.61 -18.06 24.73
C SER A 275 22.03 -18.65 24.95
N PRO A 276 23.10 -18.04 24.40
CA PRO A 276 24.13 -17.46 25.29
C PRO A 276 24.85 -16.16 24.85
N THR A 277 25.16 -15.37 25.88
CA THR A 277 26.27 -14.45 26.23
C THR A 277 27.31 -13.95 25.21
N ALA A 278 27.56 -12.63 25.32
CA ALA A 278 28.41 -11.75 24.52
C ALA A 278 29.95 -11.91 24.67
N ALA A 279 30.66 -11.52 23.60
CA ALA A 279 32.12 -11.39 23.48
C ALA A 279 32.49 -9.97 22.92
N PRO A 280 33.76 -9.53 23.01
CA PRO A 280 34.13 -8.12 23.18
C PRO A 280 34.16 -7.28 21.89
N THR A 281 33.87 -5.99 22.08
CA THR A 281 33.71 -4.93 21.07
C THR A 281 34.99 -4.64 20.28
N THR A 282 34.99 -4.96 18.99
CA THR A 282 35.92 -4.42 18.00
C THR A 282 35.21 -3.28 17.25
N THR A 283 35.73 -2.07 17.35
CA THR A 283 35.16 -0.89 16.67
C THR A 283 35.37 -1.01 15.16
N MET A 284 34.26 -0.97 14.43
CA MET A 284 34.18 -1.14 12.98
C MET A 284 34.66 0.12 12.22
N PRO A 285 35.24 -0.02 11.02
CA PRO A 285 35.55 1.12 10.16
C PRO A 285 34.24 1.74 9.64
N THR A 286 33.88 2.91 10.16
CA THR A 286 32.76 3.72 9.65
C THR A 286 33.34 4.84 8.80
N SER A 287 32.77 5.06 7.61
CA SER A 287 33.15 6.16 6.74
C SER A 287 32.82 7.51 7.42
N PRO A 288 33.71 8.52 7.39
CA PRO A 288 33.41 9.85 7.92
C PRO A 288 32.20 10.54 7.27
N GLN A 289 31.81 10.10 6.07
CA GLN A 289 30.67 10.63 5.31
C GLN A 289 29.38 9.84 5.56
N ALA A 290 29.40 8.79 6.37
CA ALA A 290 28.21 7.98 6.62
C ALA A 290 27.24 8.71 7.54
N GLU A 291 26.02 8.93 7.04
CA GLU A 291 24.87 9.36 7.83
C GLU A 291 23.92 8.18 8.02
N PHE A 292 23.23 8.18 9.17
CA PHE A 292 22.29 7.13 9.54
C PHE A 292 20.95 7.75 9.94
N PRO A 293 19.83 7.06 9.72
CA PRO A 293 18.51 7.55 10.14
C PRO A 293 18.49 7.73 11.67
N GLY A 294 18.38 8.98 12.12
CA GLY A 294 18.28 9.32 13.54
C GLY A 294 16.87 9.15 14.11
N GLY A 295 16.76 9.00 15.44
CA GLY A 295 15.48 9.05 16.17
C GLY A 295 15.20 7.88 17.11
N GLY A 296 15.97 6.79 17.06
CA GLY A 296 15.83 5.65 17.96
C GLY A 296 16.63 5.83 19.25
N ALA A 297 16.18 6.66 20.17
CA ALA A 297 16.71 6.65 21.52
C ALA A 297 16.36 5.31 22.21
N GLY A 298 17.26 4.34 22.14
CA GLY A 298 17.40 3.28 23.15
C GLY A 298 16.28 2.25 23.29
N GLY A 299 15.47 1.99 22.25
CA GLY A 299 14.50 0.88 22.26
C GLY A 299 13.83 0.69 20.89
N GLY A 300 13.79 -0.55 20.42
CA GLY A 300 13.31 -0.91 19.07
C GLY A 300 13.63 -2.37 18.70
N MET A 301 13.09 -2.84 17.58
CA MET A 301 13.08 -4.25 17.13
C MET A 301 14.46 -4.92 17.18
N CYS A 302 15.53 -4.19 16.89
CA CYS A 302 16.90 -4.71 16.88
C CYS A 302 17.82 -4.12 17.96
N SER A 303 17.33 -3.25 18.84
CA SER A 303 18.14 -2.37 19.71
C SER A 303 19.05 -3.07 20.71
N SER A 304 18.89 -4.38 20.94
CA SER A 304 19.76 -5.18 21.81
C SER A 304 20.38 -6.39 21.11
N VAL A 305 20.29 -6.47 19.78
CA VAL A 305 20.78 -7.62 19.01
C VAL A 305 22.24 -7.44 18.62
N TYR A 306 22.67 -6.21 18.30
CA TYR A 306 24.05 -5.89 17.95
C TYR A 306 24.38 -4.40 18.22
N ASN A 307 25.67 -4.07 18.29
CA ASN A 307 26.20 -2.79 18.83
C ASN A 307 25.88 -1.52 18.01
N TYR A 308 25.27 -1.64 16.83
CA TYR A 308 24.99 -0.50 15.93
C TYR A 308 23.55 -0.52 15.39
N ALA A 309 22.64 -1.17 16.11
CA ALA A 309 21.24 -1.27 15.73
C ALA A 309 20.49 0.07 15.75
N ASP A 310 21.08 1.10 16.36
CA ASP A 310 20.62 2.49 16.33
C ASP A 310 20.82 3.18 14.97
N ARG A 311 21.61 2.59 14.07
CA ARG A 311 21.82 3.08 12.69
C ARG A 311 20.66 2.75 11.73
N MET A 312 19.57 2.23 12.26
CA MET A 312 18.34 1.90 11.54
C MET A 312 17.13 2.08 12.47
N THR A 313 15.99 2.49 11.90
CA THR A 313 14.76 2.75 12.67
C THR A 313 13.70 1.70 12.40
N ASP A 314 12.85 1.41 13.38
CA ASP A 314 11.74 0.45 13.21
C ASP A 314 10.78 0.87 12.10
N THR A 315 10.59 2.18 11.88
CA THR A 315 9.85 2.71 10.74
C THR A 315 10.44 2.20 9.42
N LEU A 316 11.75 2.33 9.22
CA LEU A 316 12.40 1.85 7.99
C LEU A 316 12.45 0.32 7.90
N ARG A 317 12.67 -0.38 9.03
CA ARG A 317 12.64 -1.85 9.07
C ARG A 317 11.30 -2.40 8.58
N ASN A 318 10.22 -1.86 9.15
CA ASN A 318 8.86 -2.21 8.79
C ASN A 318 8.57 -1.83 7.33
N GLU A 319 9.05 -0.67 6.88
CA GLU A 319 8.85 -0.20 5.51
C GLU A 319 9.52 -1.13 4.46
N TYR A 320 10.76 -1.55 4.68
CA TYR A 320 11.44 -2.50 3.79
C TYR A 320 10.68 -3.82 3.70
N VAL A 321 10.33 -4.44 4.83
CA VAL A 321 9.60 -5.71 4.85
C VAL A 321 8.20 -5.57 4.23
N ARG A 322 7.53 -4.43 4.46
CA ARG A 322 6.23 -4.11 3.86
C ARG A 322 6.32 -4.08 2.34
N LEU A 323 7.22 -3.27 1.79
CA LEU A 323 7.35 -3.06 0.34
C LEU A 323 7.74 -4.35 -0.40
N HIS A 324 8.58 -5.19 0.21
CA HIS A 324 8.93 -6.50 -0.35
C HIS A 324 7.73 -7.45 -0.31
N ASN A 325 7.07 -7.60 0.84
CA ASN A 325 5.94 -8.51 0.98
C ASN A 325 4.74 -8.12 0.11
N PHE A 326 4.49 -6.83 -0.07
CA PHE A 326 3.48 -6.34 -0.99
C PHE A 326 3.73 -6.85 -2.43
N ARG A 327 4.94 -6.64 -2.96
CA ARG A 327 5.30 -7.07 -4.31
C ARG A 327 5.38 -8.59 -4.44
N ARG A 328 5.82 -9.30 -3.39
CA ARG A 328 5.75 -10.77 -3.31
C ARG A 328 4.30 -11.27 -3.35
N GLY A 329 3.36 -10.56 -2.72
CA GLY A 329 1.92 -10.87 -2.79
C GLY A 329 1.34 -10.67 -4.19
N LEU A 330 1.68 -9.57 -4.86
CA LEU A 330 1.33 -9.35 -6.28
C LEU A 330 1.91 -10.45 -7.17
N LEU A 331 3.17 -10.83 -6.95
CA LEU A 331 3.81 -11.92 -7.69
C LEU A 331 3.09 -13.26 -7.42
N ALA A 332 2.77 -13.54 -6.16
CA ALA A 332 2.08 -14.78 -5.77
C ALA A 332 0.72 -14.93 -6.47
N THR A 333 0.03 -13.81 -6.69
CA THR A 333 -1.30 -13.78 -7.32
C THR A 333 -1.26 -13.58 -8.84
N GLY A 334 -0.06 -13.49 -9.44
CA GLY A 334 0.12 -13.36 -10.89
C GLY A 334 -0.23 -11.96 -11.40
N GLN A 335 0.09 -10.92 -10.63
CA GLN A 335 -0.22 -9.52 -10.93
C GLN A 335 1.03 -8.70 -11.29
N ILE A 336 2.19 -9.33 -11.48
CA ILE A 336 3.43 -8.65 -11.91
C ILE A 336 3.60 -8.80 -13.43
N PRO A 337 3.44 -7.74 -14.24
CA PRO A 337 3.66 -7.79 -15.68
C PRO A 337 5.14 -7.83 -16.07
N ARG A 338 5.38 -8.45 -17.23
CA ARG A 338 6.66 -8.47 -17.96
C ARG A 338 6.69 -7.36 -19.02
N LYS A 339 7.79 -7.27 -19.77
CA LYS A 339 7.93 -6.29 -20.87
C LYS A 339 6.83 -6.36 -21.92
N ASP A 340 6.37 -7.57 -22.26
CA ASP A 340 5.32 -7.80 -23.26
C ASP A 340 3.89 -7.53 -22.73
N GLY A 341 3.75 -7.02 -21.50
CA GLY A 341 2.47 -6.75 -20.86
C GLY A 341 1.75 -8.00 -20.33
N LYS A 342 2.29 -9.21 -20.53
CA LYS A 342 1.75 -10.42 -19.91
C LYS A 342 2.22 -10.54 -18.47
N TYR A 343 1.34 -11.05 -17.61
CA TYR A 343 1.66 -11.28 -16.21
C TYR A 343 2.55 -12.50 -15.99
N LEU A 344 3.38 -12.45 -14.95
CA LEU A 344 4.11 -13.59 -14.43
C LEU A 344 3.15 -14.67 -13.88
N PRO A 345 3.56 -15.94 -13.92
CA PRO A 345 2.75 -17.02 -13.37
C PRO A 345 2.54 -16.84 -11.86
N LYS A 346 1.38 -17.30 -11.37
CA LYS A 346 1.08 -17.35 -9.94
C LYS A 346 2.09 -18.23 -9.21
N ALA A 347 2.51 -17.79 -8.03
CA ALA A 347 3.43 -18.58 -7.23
C ALA A 347 2.66 -19.62 -6.39
N ALA A 348 3.13 -20.86 -6.38
CA ALA A 348 2.49 -21.93 -5.61
C ALA A 348 2.72 -21.81 -4.09
N ASN A 349 3.84 -21.25 -3.65
CA ASN A 349 4.22 -21.17 -2.23
C ASN A 349 5.14 -19.97 -1.94
N MET A 350 4.64 -18.75 -2.13
CA MET A 350 5.43 -17.52 -1.86
C MET A 350 5.54 -17.23 -0.36
N TRP A 351 6.74 -17.37 0.20
CA TRP A 351 6.98 -17.13 1.62
C TRP A 351 6.94 -15.63 1.94
N LYS A 352 6.29 -15.28 3.06
CA LYS A 352 6.34 -13.92 3.61
C LYS A 352 7.73 -13.70 4.24
N MET A 353 8.37 -12.59 3.92
CA MET A 353 9.60 -12.14 4.57
C MET A 353 9.30 -11.58 5.96
N SER A 354 10.10 -11.95 6.94
CA SER A 354 10.19 -11.28 8.24
C SER A 354 11.47 -10.45 8.32
N TYR A 355 11.49 -9.43 9.18
CA TYR A 355 12.72 -8.71 9.45
C TYR A 355 13.65 -9.57 10.30
N ASP A 356 14.95 -9.58 9.98
CA ASP A 356 15.97 -10.32 10.73
C ASP A 356 17.11 -9.36 11.11
N CYS A 357 17.27 -9.14 12.42
CA CYS A 357 18.26 -8.21 12.96
C CYS A 357 19.71 -8.69 12.76
N THR A 358 19.94 -9.99 12.56
CA THR A 358 21.29 -10.52 12.27
C THR A 358 21.69 -10.26 10.81
N LEU A 359 20.72 -10.28 9.88
CA LEU A 359 20.94 -9.85 8.51
C LEU A 359 21.13 -8.33 8.42
N GLU A 360 20.40 -7.58 9.25
CA GLU A 360 20.58 -6.12 9.36
C GLU A 360 22.01 -5.75 9.77
N GLU A 361 22.62 -6.46 10.73
CA GLU A 361 23.99 -6.18 11.16
C GLU A 361 24.98 -6.20 9.98
N GLY A 362 24.89 -7.22 9.12
CA GLY A 362 25.72 -7.33 7.91
C GLY A 362 25.46 -6.19 6.92
N ALA A 363 24.19 -5.83 6.72
CA ALA A 363 23.80 -4.75 5.83
C ALA A 363 24.27 -3.38 6.34
N VAL A 364 24.07 -3.08 7.63
CA VAL A 364 24.55 -1.85 8.30
C VAL A 364 26.08 -1.79 8.24
N LYS A 365 26.76 -2.93 8.44
CA LYS A 365 28.21 -3.01 8.36
C LYS A 365 28.73 -2.62 6.98
N HIS A 366 28.15 -3.18 5.91
CA HIS A 366 28.55 -2.84 4.55
C HIS A 366 28.19 -1.39 4.20
N ALA A 367 26.94 -0.97 4.46
CA ALA A 367 26.46 0.37 4.17
C ALA A 367 27.25 1.49 4.89
N SER A 368 27.72 1.22 6.11
CA SER A 368 28.55 2.15 6.91
C SER A 368 29.88 2.53 6.26
N THR A 369 30.29 1.79 5.23
CA THR A 369 31.50 2.08 4.44
C THR A 369 31.23 2.96 3.21
N CYS A 370 29.97 3.37 2.99
CA CYS A 370 29.50 4.07 1.80
C CYS A 370 29.92 3.36 0.49
N PRO A 371 29.55 2.08 0.31
CA PRO A 371 30.04 1.28 -0.80
C PRO A 371 29.39 1.67 -2.13
N SER A 372 30.16 1.57 -3.21
CA SER A 372 29.65 1.71 -4.58
C SER A 372 29.30 0.36 -5.24
N ALA A 373 29.53 -0.75 -4.54
CA ALA A 373 29.35 -2.10 -5.04
C ALA A 373 28.87 -3.04 -3.93
N LEU A 374 28.31 -4.19 -4.33
CA LEU A 374 27.94 -5.29 -3.43
C LEU A 374 29.14 -5.73 -2.58
N SER A 375 28.86 -6.22 -1.38
CA SER A 375 29.88 -6.84 -0.54
C SER A 375 30.40 -8.13 -1.19
N GLU A 376 31.65 -8.48 -0.87
CA GLU A 376 32.25 -9.72 -1.33
C GLU A 376 31.41 -10.93 -0.88
N PRO A 377 31.10 -11.90 -1.76
CA PRO A 377 30.28 -13.06 -1.38
C PRO A 377 30.84 -13.87 -0.21
N SER A 378 32.18 -13.87 -0.06
CA SER A 378 32.87 -14.52 1.06
C SER A 378 32.56 -13.89 2.41
N SER A 379 32.18 -12.61 2.45
CA SER A 379 31.79 -11.90 3.68
C SER A 379 30.33 -12.14 4.08
N ARG A 380 29.54 -12.83 3.24
CA ARG A 380 28.10 -13.04 3.41
C ARG A 380 27.65 -14.40 2.88
N GLN A 381 28.30 -15.46 3.36
CA GLN A 381 28.04 -16.84 2.92
C GLN A 381 26.55 -17.20 3.08
N GLY A 382 25.93 -17.68 2.01
CA GLY A 382 24.51 -18.06 2.00
C GLY A 382 23.52 -16.88 1.97
N ILE A 383 23.99 -15.63 2.03
CA ILE A 383 23.15 -14.44 2.12
C ILE A 383 23.05 -13.73 0.74
N GLY A 384 21.84 -13.35 0.37
CA GLY A 384 21.56 -12.50 -0.78
C GLY A 384 21.80 -11.03 -0.46
N GLU A 385 22.15 -10.22 -1.46
CA GLU A 385 22.36 -8.79 -1.25
C GLU A 385 21.87 -8.01 -2.47
N ASN A 386 21.12 -6.94 -2.20
CA ASN A 386 20.76 -5.92 -3.17
C ASN A 386 21.31 -4.58 -2.66
N LEU A 387 21.92 -3.79 -3.54
CA LEU A 387 22.45 -2.47 -3.23
C LEU A 387 21.83 -1.43 -4.17
N LYS A 388 21.53 -0.26 -3.64
CA LYS A 388 21.15 0.91 -4.44
C LYS A 388 21.66 2.17 -3.75
N THR A 389 22.11 3.12 -4.55
CA THR A 389 22.62 4.42 -4.10
C THR A 389 21.84 5.53 -4.75
N PHE A 390 21.50 6.56 -3.97
CA PHE A 390 20.80 7.75 -4.45
C PHE A 390 21.55 9.02 -4.01
N PRO A 391 21.43 10.12 -4.78
CA PRO A 391 21.97 11.40 -4.34
C PRO A 391 21.20 11.91 -3.12
N ALA A 392 21.90 12.12 -2.00
CA ALA A 392 21.31 12.57 -0.73
C ALA A 392 20.56 13.92 -0.83
N THR A 393 20.89 14.75 -1.83
CA THR A 393 20.18 16.01 -2.10
C THR A 393 18.75 15.84 -2.60
N ARG A 394 18.35 14.62 -3.00
CA ARG A 394 17.02 14.33 -3.57
C ARG A 394 16.22 13.31 -2.76
N PHE A 395 16.84 12.59 -1.85
CA PHE A 395 16.21 11.47 -1.14
C PHE A 395 16.62 11.50 0.33
N ASP A 396 15.63 11.45 1.21
CA ASP A 396 15.82 11.09 2.60
C ASP A 396 15.80 9.57 2.78
N PHE A 397 15.98 9.06 4.01
CA PHE A 397 16.00 7.62 4.26
C PHE A 397 14.67 6.91 3.93
N ASN A 398 13.52 7.56 4.11
CA ASN A 398 12.21 6.96 3.88
C ASN A 398 11.92 6.82 2.37
N THR A 399 12.09 7.91 1.64
CA THR A 399 11.95 7.96 0.18
C THR A 399 13.01 7.09 -0.51
N ALA A 400 14.25 7.05 0.01
CA ALA A 400 15.29 6.16 -0.48
C ALA A 400 14.94 4.68 -0.27
N ALA A 401 14.35 4.29 0.87
CA ALA A 401 13.92 2.92 1.11
C ALA A 401 12.83 2.49 0.10
N LYS A 402 11.80 3.34 -0.07
CA LYS A 402 10.72 3.14 -1.06
C LYS A 402 11.26 2.97 -2.47
N LYS A 403 12.11 3.91 -2.91
CA LYS A 403 12.71 3.89 -4.24
C LYS A 403 13.66 2.70 -4.41
N SER A 404 14.43 2.31 -3.40
CA SER A 404 15.31 1.13 -3.44
C SER A 404 14.53 -0.13 -3.80
N VAL A 405 13.42 -0.39 -3.08
CA VAL A 405 12.61 -1.59 -3.35
C VAL A 405 12.01 -1.52 -4.74
N THR A 406 11.47 -0.37 -5.16
CA THR A 406 10.97 -0.21 -6.53
C THR A 406 12.04 -0.53 -7.59
N GLU A 407 13.27 -0.02 -7.40
CA GLU A 407 14.38 -0.24 -8.32
C GLU A 407 14.87 -1.69 -8.35
N TRP A 408 14.79 -2.43 -7.25
CA TRP A 408 15.12 -3.86 -7.22
C TRP A 408 14.05 -4.72 -7.91
N TRP A 409 12.79 -4.30 -7.91
CA TRP A 409 11.72 -5.02 -8.60
C TRP A 409 11.59 -4.63 -10.08
N LYS A 410 12.01 -3.43 -10.46
CA LYS A 410 11.90 -2.88 -11.81
C LYS A 410 12.43 -3.76 -12.96
N PRO A 411 13.57 -4.48 -12.85
CA PRO A 411 14.18 -5.16 -13.98
C PRO A 411 13.30 -6.18 -14.70
N ILE A 412 12.30 -6.75 -14.03
CA ILE A 412 11.34 -7.69 -14.68
C ILE A 412 10.55 -7.03 -15.82
N ARG A 413 10.47 -5.69 -15.87
CA ARG A 413 9.79 -4.91 -16.92
C ARG A 413 10.56 -4.82 -18.21
N ASP A 414 11.86 -5.05 -18.17
CA ASP A 414 12.72 -4.89 -19.33
C ASP A 414 13.03 -6.23 -20.02
N VAL A 415 12.51 -7.32 -19.45
CA VAL A 415 12.74 -8.69 -19.93
C VAL A 415 11.43 -9.46 -20.09
N ASN A 416 11.46 -10.50 -20.92
CA ASN A 416 10.37 -11.45 -21.09
C ASN A 416 10.73 -12.83 -20.53
N TYR A 417 11.63 -12.89 -19.55
CA TYR A 417 11.95 -14.15 -18.87
C TYR A 417 10.72 -14.71 -18.13
N PHE A 418 10.79 -15.99 -17.75
CA PHE A 418 9.84 -16.64 -16.82
C PHE A 418 8.39 -16.80 -17.30
N GLU A 419 8.20 -17.15 -18.59
CA GLU A 419 6.86 -17.41 -19.16
C GLU A 419 6.03 -18.41 -18.36
N ASN A 420 6.61 -19.58 -18.07
CA ASN A 420 5.88 -20.69 -17.42
C ASN A 420 6.41 -21.00 -16.02
N VAL A 421 7.71 -20.74 -15.76
CA VAL A 421 8.37 -21.00 -14.48
C VAL A 421 9.41 -19.92 -14.22
N VAL A 422 9.43 -19.35 -13.01
CA VAL A 422 10.45 -18.41 -12.54
C VAL A 422 11.65 -19.21 -12.03
N VAL A 423 12.70 -19.35 -12.85
CA VAL A 423 13.92 -20.11 -12.50
C VAL A 423 15.14 -19.23 -12.62
N PHE A 424 15.83 -18.95 -11.50
CA PHE A 424 17.14 -18.32 -11.55
C PHE A 424 18.16 -19.24 -12.24
N ARG A 425 18.96 -18.70 -13.17
CA ARG A 425 19.88 -19.46 -14.02
C ARG A 425 21.25 -18.79 -13.99
N PRO A 426 22.35 -19.50 -14.31
CA PRO A 426 23.70 -18.92 -14.22
C PRO A 426 23.88 -17.62 -15.02
N PHE A 427 23.22 -17.46 -16.17
CA PHE A 427 23.30 -16.23 -16.96
C PHE A 427 22.50 -15.04 -16.40
N HIS A 428 21.70 -15.26 -15.34
CA HIS A 428 21.07 -14.19 -14.57
C HIS A 428 22.00 -13.66 -13.47
N ASP A 429 23.09 -14.38 -13.14
CA ASP A 429 24.04 -13.94 -12.13
C ASP A 429 24.79 -12.70 -12.61
N GLY A 430 24.85 -11.68 -11.75
CA GLY A 430 25.39 -10.35 -12.08
C GLY A 430 24.57 -9.54 -13.10
N ALA A 431 23.51 -10.08 -13.69
CA ALA A 431 22.64 -9.35 -14.61
C ALA A 431 21.64 -8.45 -13.84
N PRO A 432 21.09 -7.37 -14.43
CA PRO A 432 20.12 -6.49 -13.75
C PRO A 432 18.93 -7.23 -13.13
N ILE A 433 18.48 -8.32 -13.78
CA ILE A 433 17.37 -9.16 -13.30
C ILE A 433 17.65 -9.86 -11.96
N SER A 434 18.92 -10.01 -11.57
CA SER A 434 19.33 -10.63 -10.30
C SER A 434 18.67 -9.97 -9.09
N SER A 435 18.55 -8.65 -9.11
CA SER A 435 17.93 -7.88 -8.02
C SER A 435 16.45 -8.22 -7.83
N PHE A 436 15.70 -8.42 -8.92
CA PHE A 436 14.31 -8.88 -8.90
C PHE A 436 14.21 -10.33 -8.44
N THR A 437 15.05 -11.22 -8.98
CA THR A 437 14.98 -12.64 -8.63
C THR A 437 15.33 -12.88 -7.16
N GLN A 438 16.23 -12.08 -6.58
CA GLN A 438 16.61 -12.20 -5.16
C GLN A 438 15.45 -11.87 -4.20
N VAL A 439 14.55 -10.95 -4.60
CA VAL A 439 13.38 -10.51 -3.82
C VAL A 439 12.09 -11.24 -4.20
N GLY A 440 12.03 -11.78 -5.41
CA GLY A 440 10.95 -12.62 -5.93
C GLY A 440 11.17 -14.12 -5.70
N ASP A 441 12.29 -14.52 -5.11
CA ASP A 441 12.63 -15.94 -4.93
C ASP A 441 11.67 -16.65 -3.97
N LEU A 442 11.37 -17.90 -4.29
CA LEU A 442 10.59 -18.81 -3.45
C LEU A 442 11.45 -19.46 -2.36
N LEU A 443 12.78 -19.39 -2.48
CA LEU A 443 13.72 -20.02 -1.56
C LEU A 443 14.84 -19.05 -1.18
N VAL A 444 15.01 -18.81 0.12
CA VAL A 444 16.31 -18.39 0.66
C VAL A 444 17.34 -19.38 0.14
N LYS A 445 18.40 -18.89 -0.50
CA LYS A 445 19.47 -19.66 -1.16
C LYS A 445 19.79 -20.98 -0.45
N THR A 446 19.15 -22.08 -0.84
CA THR A 446 19.72 -23.42 -0.67
C THR A 446 20.57 -23.67 -1.90
N SER A 447 21.87 -23.43 -1.74
CA SER A 447 22.90 -23.93 -2.64
C SER A 447 22.64 -25.40 -2.96
N ILE A 448 22.38 -25.70 -4.23
CA ILE A 448 22.66 -27.04 -4.77
C ILE A 448 23.85 -26.86 -5.70
N TYR A 449 25.05 -26.98 -5.12
CA TYR A 449 26.21 -27.40 -5.89
C TYR A 449 26.06 -28.90 -6.14
N LYS A 450 26.13 -29.31 -7.40
CA LYS A 450 26.66 -30.63 -7.76
C LYS A 450 27.94 -30.39 -8.55
N GLN A 451 28.99 -31.10 -8.13
CA GLN A 451 30.34 -31.11 -8.69
C GLN A 451 30.34 -31.26 -10.21
#